data_AF-A0A0R2NYQ7-F1
#
_entry.id   AF-A0A0R2NYQ7-F1
#
_cell.length_a   1.000
_cell.length_b   1.000
_cell.length_c   1.000
_cell.angle_alpha   90.00
_cell.angle_beta   90.00
_cell.angle_gamma   90.00
#
_symmetry.space_group_name_H-M   'P 1'
#
loop_
_entity.id
_entity.type
_entity.pdbx_description
1 polymer ?
#
loop_
_entity_poly.entity_id
_entity_poly.type
_entity_poly.pdbx_seq_one_letter_code
_entity_poly.pdbx_strand_id
1 'polypeptide(L)'
;MHYSKYISNSNIPCCNCCGENSHVDFLDIDHIAGKNQMDSEHELIQLDYSSKLRGKGLLHWIIDNNYPDGFQILCHNCNVAKGLIGNNNTCTHETIRLEQTFDDMTAHSSFEL
;
A
#
# COMPACT_ATOMS: atom_id res chain seq x y z
N MET A 1 2.66 -17.73 0.08
CA MET A 1 3.37 -16.46 -0.18
C MET A 1 2.49 -15.33 0.37
N HIS A 2 2.99 -14.13 0.70
CA HIS A 2 2.13 -13.06 1.25
C HIS A 2 2.63 -11.67 0.82
N TYR A 3 1.76 -10.67 0.80
CA TYR A 3 2.07 -9.35 0.24
C TYR A 3 3.28 -8.66 0.87
N SER A 4 3.49 -8.72 2.20
CA SER A 4 4.71 -8.13 2.79
C SER A 4 6.01 -8.76 2.26
N LYS A 5 5.98 -10.03 1.82
CA LYS A 5 7.15 -10.67 1.22
C LYS A 5 7.45 -10.13 -0.17
N TYR A 6 6.41 -9.92 -0.98
CA TYR A 6 6.56 -9.45 -2.36
C TYR A 6 6.79 -7.94 -2.46
N ILE A 7 5.97 -7.16 -1.76
CA ILE A 7 5.93 -5.71 -1.90
C ILE A 7 6.97 -5.04 -1.00
N SER A 8 7.11 -5.52 0.24
CA SER A 8 7.96 -4.89 1.26
C SER A 8 9.26 -5.66 1.53
N ASN A 9 9.55 -6.73 0.76
CA ASN A 9 10.70 -7.63 0.95
C ASN A 9 10.89 -8.13 2.41
N SER A 10 9.78 -8.31 3.14
CA SER A 10 9.79 -8.70 4.55
C SER A 10 9.22 -10.09 4.74
N ASN A 11 9.90 -10.92 5.54
CA ASN A 11 9.38 -12.22 5.99
C ASN A 11 8.39 -12.09 7.16
N ILE A 12 8.19 -10.88 7.68
CA ILE A 12 7.26 -10.56 8.77
C ILE A 12 6.17 -9.65 8.20
N PRO A 13 4.88 -9.89 8.50
CA PRO A 13 3.82 -8.97 8.12
C PRO A 13 4.14 -7.54 8.60
N CYS A 14 4.17 -6.60 7.67
CA CYS A 14 4.50 -5.22 7.98
C CYS A 14 3.77 -4.25 7.04
N CYS A 15 3.55 -3.04 7.55
CA CYS A 15 3.08 -1.91 6.76
C CYS A 15 4.14 -1.53 5.72
N ASN A 16 3.75 -1.49 4.44
CA ASN A 16 4.61 -1.11 3.34
C ASN A 16 5.06 0.36 3.40
N CYS A 17 4.31 1.22 4.10
CA CYS A 17 4.58 2.66 4.17
C CYS A 17 5.51 3.04 5.34
N CYS A 18 5.24 2.56 6.55
CA CYS A 18 5.96 2.97 7.76
C CYS A 18 6.70 1.83 8.48
N GLY A 19 6.59 0.60 7.99
CA GLY A 19 7.26 -0.56 8.58
C GLY A 19 6.63 -1.11 9.86
N GLU A 20 5.50 -0.56 10.32
CA GLU A 20 4.73 -1.09 11.47
C GLU A 20 4.55 -2.60 11.35
N ASN A 21 5.03 -3.34 12.35
CA ASN A 21 5.06 -4.81 12.38
C ASN A 21 4.92 -5.38 13.80
N SER A 22 4.54 -4.55 14.78
CA SER A 22 4.47 -4.92 16.19
C SER A 22 3.35 -5.93 16.48
N HIS A 23 2.24 -5.85 15.73
CA HIS A 23 1.15 -6.82 15.79
C HIS A 23 0.34 -6.83 14.49
N VAL A 24 -0.17 -8.01 14.09
CA VAL A 24 -0.97 -8.16 12.87
C VAL A 24 -2.31 -7.41 12.94
N ASP A 25 -2.86 -7.22 14.14
CA ASP A 25 -4.11 -6.46 14.35
C ASP A 25 -3.98 -4.97 14.01
N PHE A 26 -2.77 -4.45 13.81
CA PHE A 26 -2.57 -3.10 13.30
C PHE A 26 -2.56 -3.03 11.79
N LEU A 27 -2.54 -4.17 11.09
CA LEU A 27 -2.35 -4.29 9.65
C LEU A 27 -3.66 -4.57 8.93
N ASP A 28 -3.72 -4.09 7.70
CA ASP A 28 -4.88 -4.20 6.82
C ASP A 28 -4.43 -4.42 5.36
N ILE A 29 -5.33 -4.98 4.55
CA ILE A 29 -5.14 -5.11 3.12
C ILE A 29 -5.61 -3.82 2.44
N ASP A 30 -4.69 -3.12 1.80
CA ASP A 30 -4.95 -1.93 1.00
C ASP A 30 -4.98 -2.26 -0.49
N HIS A 31 -5.78 -1.48 -1.21
CA HIS A 31 -5.89 -1.47 -2.66
C HIS A 31 -4.92 -0.42 -3.20
N ILE A 32 -3.83 -0.82 -3.87
CA ILE A 32 -2.74 0.08 -4.27
C ILE A 32 -3.28 1.25 -5.10
N ALA A 33 -3.97 0.98 -6.20
CA ALA A 33 -4.57 2.00 -7.07
C ALA A 33 -5.85 2.63 -6.47
N GLY A 34 -6.36 2.09 -5.36
CA GLY A 34 -7.63 2.48 -4.80
C GLY A 34 -8.76 1.57 -5.26
N LYS A 35 -9.59 1.22 -4.30
CA LYS A 35 -10.59 0.15 -4.36
C LYS A 35 -11.52 0.17 -5.58
N ASN A 36 -12.05 1.34 -5.93
CA ASN A 36 -12.97 1.49 -7.07
C ASN A 36 -12.23 1.61 -8.40
N GLN A 37 -11.01 2.17 -8.40
CA GLN A 37 -10.20 2.26 -9.62
C GLN A 37 -9.80 0.87 -10.11
N MET A 38 -9.54 -0.05 -9.16
CA MET A 38 -9.20 -1.44 -9.45
C MET A 38 -10.28 -2.25 -10.18
N ASP A 39 -11.54 -1.77 -10.26
CA ASP A 39 -12.58 -2.40 -11.10
C ASP A 39 -12.26 -2.32 -12.60
N SER A 40 -11.35 -1.44 -13.00
CA SER A 40 -10.94 -1.24 -14.40
C SER A 40 -9.62 -1.94 -14.74
N GLU A 41 -8.98 -2.62 -13.77
CA GLU A 41 -7.68 -3.27 -13.97
C GLU A 41 -7.87 -4.60 -14.70
N HIS A 42 -7.33 -4.69 -15.91
CA HIS A 42 -7.57 -5.80 -16.83
C HIS A 42 -7.23 -7.17 -16.22
N GLU A 43 -6.09 -7.28 -15.54
CA GLU A 43 -5.65 -8.53 -14.91
C GLU A 43 -6.57 -8.97 -13.77
N LEU A 44 -7.11 -8.02 -13.00
CA LEU A 44 -8.05 -8.30 -11.91
C LEU A 44 -9.43 -8.67 -12.43
N ILE A 45 -9.90 -8.02 -13.51
CA ILE A 45 -11.15 -8.37 -14.18
C ILE A 45 -11.11 -9.82 -14.68
N GLN A 46 -9.97 -10.28 -15.21
CA GLN A 46 -9.80 -11.67 -15.65
C GLN A 46 -9.90 -12.68 -14.50
N LEU A 47 -9.64 -12.24 -13.27
CA LEU A 47 -9.74 -13.03 -12.04
C LEU A 47 -11.09 -12.84 -11.32
N ASP A 48 -12.08 -12.23 -11.99
CA ASP A 48 -13.40 -11.93 -11.43
C ASP A 48 -13.33 -11.05 -10.16
N TYR A 49 -12.34 -10.16 -10.10
CA TYR A 49 -12.28 -9.16 -9.04
C TYR A 49 -13.46 -8.22 -9.14
N SER A 50 -13.96 -7.79 -7.98
CA SER A 50 -14.86 -6.66 -7.88
C SER A 50 -14.56 -5.86 -6.63
N SER A 51 -14.61 -4.55 -6.77
CA SER A 51 -14.68 -3.58 -5.69
C SER A 51 -15.93 -3.75 -4.85
N LYS A 52 -16.73 -4.82 -4.94
CA LYS A 52 -17.76 -5.22 -3.97
C LYS A 52 -17.25 -6.26 -2.94
N LEU A 53 -16.12 -6.92 -3.19
CA LEU A 53 -15.50 -7.86 -2.27
C LEU A 53 -15.01 -7.15 -0.99
N ARG A 54 -15.36 -7.68 0.19
CA ARG A 54 -15.04 -7.06 1.49
C ARG A 54 -14.67 -8.10 2.52
N GLY A 55 -13.88 -7.69 3.51
CA GLY A 55 -13.57 -8.48 4.70
C GLY A 55 -13.18 -9.91 4.34
N LYS A 56 -13.88 -10.89 4.92
CA LYS A 56 -13.63 -12.32 4.67
C LYS A 56 -13.76 -12.72 3.20
N GLY A 57 -14.70 -12.13 2.45
CA GLY A 57 -14.89 -12.45 1.03
C GLY A 57 -13.69 -12.03 0.19
N LEU A 58 -13.15 -10.84 0.46
CA LEU A 58 -11.92 -10.38 -0.20
C LEU A 58 -10.72 -11.25 0.19
N LEU A 59 -10.59 -11.62 1.46
CA LEU A 59 -9.50 -12.47 1.94
C LEU A 59 -9.51 -13.85 1.24
N HIS A 60 -10.68 -14.51 1.16
CA HIS A 60 -10.79 -15.79 0.45
C HIS A 60 -10.45 -15.63 -1.03
N TRP A 61 -11.02 -14.63 -1.72
CA TRP A 61 -10.72 -14.39 -3.13
C TRP A 61 -9.22 -14.16 -3.38
N ILE A 62 -8.53 -13.40 -2.53
CA ILE A 62 -7.08 -13.18 -2.62
C ILE A 62 -6.30 -14.49 -2.49
N ILE A 63 -6.67 -15.34 -1.52
CA ILE A 63 -6.00 -16.62 -1.27
C ILE A 63 -6.23 -17.58 -2.43
N ASP A 64 -7.48 -17.70 -2.89
CA ASP A 64 -7.89 -18.59 -3.98
C ASP A 64 -7.24 -18.21 -5.32
N ASN A 65 -6.96 -16.91 -5.52
CA ASN A 65 -6.26 -16.39 -6.69
C ASN A 65 -4.74 -16.21 -6.49
N ASN A 66 -4.17 -16.83 -5.46
CA ASN A 66 -2.73 -16.87 -5.19
C ASN A 66 -2.05 -15.47 -5.09
N TYR A 67 -2.68 -14.55 -4.35
CA TYR A 67 -2.14 -13.22 -4.05
C TYR A 67 -1.84 -12.38 -5.31
N PRO A 68 -2.88 -12.01 -6.10
CA PRO A 68 -2.69 -11.23 -7.31
C PRO A 68 -2.11 -9.85 -7.01
N ASP A 69 -1.47 -9.25 -8.01
CA ASP A 69 -0.93 -7.89 -7.91
C ASP A 69 -2.05 -6.85 -7.67
N GLY A 70 -1.67 -5.66 -7.21
CA GLY A 70 -2.61 -4.56 -6.94
C GLY A 70 -3.03 -4.41 -5.48
N PHE A 71 -2.60 -5.30 -4.59
CA PHE A 71 -2.81 -5.20 -3.14
C PHE A 71 -1.49 -5.05 -2.38
N GLN A 72 -1.56 -4.37 -1.23
CA GLN A 72 -0.43 -4.23 -0.31
C GLN A 72 -0.89 -4.34 1.14
N ILE A 73 0.05 -4.49 2.07
CA ILE A 73 -0.23 -4.40 3.51
C ILE A 73 0.08 -2.99 3.99
N LEU A 74 -0.87 -2.34 4.65
CA LEU A 74 -0.66 -1.08 5.37
C LEU A 74 -1.11 -1.23 6.82
N CYS A 75 -0.56 -0.42 7.72
CA CYS A 75 -1.20 -0.26 9.03
C CYS A 75 -2.47 0.57 8.90
N HIS A 76 -3.41 0.44 9.84
CA HIS A 76 -4.68 1.17 9.80
C HIS A 76 -4.49 2.69 9.65
N ASN A 77 -3.51 3.28 10.33
CA ASN A 77 -3.24 4.72 10.20
C ASN A 77 -2.76 5.11 8.80
N CYS A 78 -1.86 4.32 8.20
CA CYS A 78 -1.37 4.58 6.84
C CYS A 78 -2.48 4.35 5.79
N ASN A 79 -3.28 3.31 5.97
CA ASN A 79 -4.43 3.01 5.10
C ASN A 79 -5.46 4.14 5.13
N VAL A 80 -5.83 4.60 6.33
CA VAL A 80 -6.74 5.74 6.50
C VAL A 80 -6.15 7.00 5.88
N ALA A 81 -4.90 7.34 6.19
CA ALA A 81 -4.25 8.53 5.66
C ALA A 81 -4.23 8.53 4.12
N LYS A 82 -3.92 7.40 3.49
CA LYS A 82 -3.97 7.22 2.03
C LYS A 82 -5.36 7.50 1.46
N GLY A 83 -6.41 7.06 2.16
CA GLY A 83 -7.81 7.23 1.74
C GLY A 83 -8.44 8.60 2.05
N LEU A 84 -7.76 9.49 2.77
CA LEU A 84 -8.30 10.83 3.07
C LEU A 84 -8.43 11.67 1.79
N ILE A 85 -9.54 12.40 1.69
CA ILE A 85 -9.77 13.36 0.60
C ILE A 85 -8.65 14.40 0.64
N GLY A 86 -7.99 14.61 -0.50
CA GLY A 86 -6.88 15.55 -0.65
C GLY A 86 -5.49 14.93 -0.56
N ASN A 87 -5.38 13.70 -0.03
CA ASN A 87 -4.10 12.98 0.02
C ASN A 87 -3.77 12.19 -1.25
N ASN A 88 -4.65 12.25 -2.27
CA ASN A 88 -4.43 11.69 -3.61
C ASN A 88 -3.92 10.25 -3.63
N ASN A 89 -4.45 9.40 -2.75
CA ASN A 89 -4.06 7.99 -2.63
C ASN A 89 -2.59 7.79 -2.21
N THR A 90 -2.02 8.75 -1.48
CA THR A 90 -0.67 8.75 -0.92
C THR A 90 -0.72 8.94 0.59
N CYS A 91 0.07 8.18 1.34
CA CYS A 91 0.18 8.38 2.79
C CYS A 91 1.10 9.56 3.11
N THR A 92 0.78 10.37 4.13
CA THR A 92 1.58 11.54 4.53
C THR A 92 3.06 11.22 4.81
N HIS A 93 3.38 10.01 5.29
CA HIS A 93 4.78 9.58 5.44
C HIS A 93 5.55 9.57 4.11
N GLU A 94 4.91 9.24 2.99
CA GLU A 94 5.55 9.28 1.67
C GLU A 94 5.82 10.72 1.24
N THR A 95 4.86 11.63 1.45
CA THR A 95 5.04 13.06 1.18
C THR A 95 6.20 13.65 1.98
N ILE A 96 6.26 13.37 3.29
CA ILE A 96 7.34 13.84 4.17
C ILE A 96 8.71 13.34 3.69
N ARG A 97 8.81 12.06 3.29
CA ARG A 97 10.08 11.51 2.77
C ARG A 97 10.53 12.19 1.48
N LEU A 98 9.61 12.56 0.60
CA LEU A 98 9.93 13.28 -0.64
C LEU A 98 10.42 14.70 -0.36
N GLU A 99 9.77 15.40 0.56
CA GLU A 99 10.20 16.74 1.00
C GLU A 99 11.61 16.69 1.62
N GLN A 100 11.86 15.74 2.53
CA GLN A 100 13.19 15.53 3.12
C GLN A 100 14.25 15.21 2.07
N THR A 101 13.93 14.33 1.11
CA THR A 101 14.88 13.98 0.04
C THR A 101 15.22 15.19 -0.81
N PHE A 102 14.23 16.03 -1.13
CA PHE A 102 14.44 17.27 -1.87
C PHE A 102 15.30 18.25 -1.08
N ASP A 103 15.00 18.46 0.19
CA ASP A 103 15.78 19.32 1.08
C ASP A 103 17.25 18.86 1.16
N ASP A 104 17.49 17.56 1.36
CA ASP A 104 18.83 16.98 1.40
C ASP A 104 19.58 17.19 0.07
N MET A 105 18.93 16.97 -1.07
CA MET A 105 19.52 17.22 -2.39
C MET A 105 19.89 18.70 -2.60
N THR A 106 19.05 19.63 -2.15
CA THR A 106 19.35 21.07 -2.26
C THR A 106 20.50 21.48 -1.36
N ALA A 107 20.55 20.95 -0.13
CA ALA A 107 21.67 21.17 0.79
C ALA A 107 22.98 20.71 0.15
N HIS A 108 23.04 19.47 -0.34
CA HIS A 108 24.24 18.94 -1.00
C HIS A 108 24.69 19.76 -2.22
N SER A 109 23.76 20.21 -3.08
CA SER A 109 24.09 21.06 -4.24
C SER A 109 24.63 22.44 -3.85
N SER A 110 24.26 22.97 -2.68
CA SER A 110 24.73 24.29 -2.21
C SER A 110 26.15 24.26 -1.61
N PHE A 111 26.67 23.08 -1.26
CA PHE A 111 28.03 22.90 -0.76
C PHE A 111 29.06 22.62 -1.89
N GLU A 112 28.60 22.38 -3.12
CA GLU A 112 29.46 22.15 -4.29
C GLU A 112 29.74 23.44 -5.12
N LEU A 113 29.33 24.62 -4.62
CA LEU A 113 29.67 25.95 -5.17
C LEU A 113 30.77 26.63 -4.35
#